data_AF-A0A1I3SPA3-F1
#
_entry.id   AF-A0A1I3SPA3-F1
#
_cell.length_a   1.000
_cell.length_b   1.000
_cell.length_c   1.000
_cell.angle_alpha   90.00
_cell.angle_beta   90.00
_cell.angle_gamma   90.00
#
_symmetry.space_group_name_H-M   'P 1'
#
loop_
_entity.id
_entity.type
_entity.pdbx_description
1 polymer ?
#
loop_
_entity_poly.entity_id
_entity_poly.type
_entity_poly.pdbx_seq_one_letter_code
_entity_poly.pdbx_strand_id
1 'polypeptide(L)'
;MRPSPSIVPLDRLGRDIYVVLEDFGARAGCSWRQTEEQADRETLLRDLISGQYAYPVRIVVFNAIEGWSRDATDALAERAADERLALSPALEAFVQANATRRLHVQLVGAHHPSCGAEQPRPAAQVPADSRQPIRRSSADILPDRPALSS
;
A
#
# COMPACT_ATOMS: atom_id res chain seq x y z
N MET A 1 -36.80 17.91 -8.70
CA MET A 1 -35.37 18.18 -8.40
C MET A 1 -34.54 17.57 -9.51
N ARG A 2 -33.67 18.35 -10.17
CA ARG A 2 -32.68 17.79 -11.09
C ARG A 2 -31.48 17.33 -10.26
N PRO A 3 -30.97 16.10 -10.43
CA PRO A 3 -29.76 15.67 -9.75
C PRO A 3 -28.59 16.54 -10.19
N SER A 4 -27.72 16.90 -9.24
CA SER A 4 -26.45 17.55 -9.56
C SER A 4 -25.58 16.58 -10.36
N PRO A 5 -24.89 17.03 -11.42
CA PRO A 5 -23.93 16.20 -12.12
C PRO A 5 -22.84 15.73 -11.16
N SER A 6 -22.32 14.52 -11.39
CA SER A 6 -21.18 14.01 -10.64
C SER A 6 -20.02 14.99 -10.74
N ILE A 7 -19.48 15.41 -9.59
CA ILE A 7 -18.23 16.18 -9.52
C ILE A 7 -17.00 15.28 -9.79
N VAL A 8 -17.18 13.96 -9.77
CA VAL A 8 -16.12 12.99 -10.02
C VAL A 8 -16.02 12.76 -11.53
N PRO A 9 -14.91 13.15 -12.19
CA PRO A 9 -14.67 12.88 -13.61
C PRO A 9 -14.24 11.42 -13.79
N LEU A 10 -15.20 10.48 -13.66
CA LEU A 10 -14.92 9.03 -13.70
C LEU A 10 -14.19 8.59 -14.98
N ASP A 11 -14.44 9.27 -16.10
CA ASP A 11 -13.82 9.01 -17.40
C ASP A 11 -12.31 9.31 -17.42
N ARG A 12 -11.82 10.13 -16.48
CA ARG A 12 -10.42 10.63 -16.45
C ARG A 12 -9.61 10.12 -15.27
N LEU A 13 -10.23 9.42 -14.31
CA LEU A 13 -9.54 9.01 -13.08
C LEU A 13 -9.12 7.53 -13.07
N GLY A 14 -9.61 6.73 -14.02
CA GLY A 14 -9.32 5.29 -14.11
C GLY A 14 -7.92 4.94 -14.63
N ARG A 15 -6.94 5.81 -14.42
CA ARG A 15 -5.56 5.65 -14.89
C ARG A 15 -4.58 6.07 -13.81
N ASP A 16 -3.33 5.70 -14.03
CA ASP A 16 -2.21 6.17 -13.22
C ASP A 16 -1.92 7.64 -13.56
N ILE A 17 -1.96 8.48 -12.54
CA ILE A 17 -1.70 9.92 -12.64
C ILE A 17 -0.35 10.18 -11.98
N TYR A 18 0.50 10.91 -12.69
CA TYR A 18 1.81 11.29 -12.21
C TYR A 18 1.83 12.75 -11.78
N VAL A 19 2.51 13.02 -10.68
CA VAL A 19 2.82 14.38 -10.22
C VAL A 19 4.31 14.48 -9.96
N VAL A 20 4.92 15.55 -10.47
CA VAL A 20 6.36 15.81 -10.39
C VAL A 20 6.56 16.97 -9.45
N LEU A 21 7.31 16.76 -8.37
CA LEU A 21 7.87 17.83 -7.57
C LEU A 21 9.07 18.38 -8.32
N GLU A 22 9.01 19.65 -8.66
CA GLU A 22 10.08 20.36 -9.37
C GLU A 22 10.59 21.51 -8.51
N ASP A 23 11.92 21.71 -8.47
CA ASP A 23 12.57 22.83 -7.80
C ASP A 23 12.76 24.01 -8.75
N PHE A 24 12.13 25.14 -8.45
CA PHE A 24 12.22 26.38 -9.21
C PHE A 24 13.30 27.34 -8.63
N GLY A 25 14.15 26.83 -7.74
CA GLY A 25 15.28 27.53 -7.14
C GLY A 25 14.91 28.34 -5.90
N ALA A 26 15.93 28.90 -5.23
CA ALA A 26 15.82 29.47 -3.88
C ALA A 26 14.71 30.52 -3.65
N ARG A 27 14.27 31.22 -4.71
CA ARG A 27 13.22 32.25 -4.59
C ARG A 27 11.80 31.70 -4.72
N ALA A 28 11.61 30.62 -5.48
CA ALA A 28 10.31 30.03 -5.77
C ALA A 28 10.08 28.72 -5.03
N GLY A 29 11.16 28.03 -4.64
CA GLY A 29 11.12 26.74 -3.97
C GLY A 29 10.56 25.63 -4.85
N CYS A 30 10.09 24.56 -4.22
CA CYS A 30 9.54 23.41 -4.93
C CYS A 30 8.02 23.54 -5.12
N SER A 31 7.51 23.08 -6.27
CA SER A 31 6.08 22.97 -6.54
C SER A 31 5.73 21.65 -7.20
N TRP A 32 4.53 21.15 -6.90
CA TRP A 32 3.98 19.96 -7.54
C TRP A 32 3.33 20.33 -8.87
N ARG A 33 3.89 19.80 -9.95
CA ARG A 33 3.32 19.89 -11.29
C ARG A 33 2.58 18.60 -11.61
N GLN A 34 1.29 18.74 -11.94
CA GLN A 34 0.55 17.65 -12.54
C GLN A 34 1.06 17.46 -13.97
N THR A 35 1.24 16.22 -14.39
CA THR A 35 1.46 15.92 -15.80
C THR A 35 0.23 16.27 -16.63
N GLU A 36 0.39 16.33 -17.95
CA GLU A 36 -0.76 16.41 -18.85
C GLU A 36 -1.78 15.31 -18.53
N GLU A 37 -3.06 15.61 -18.77
CA GLU A 37 -4.14 14.75 -18.32
C GLU A 37 -3.93 13.30 -18.78
N GLN A 38 -3.58 13.10 -20.05
CA GLN A 38 -3.40 11.78 -20.66
C GLN A 38 -1.96 11.26 -20.62
N ALA A 39 -1.06 11.91 -19.87
CA ALA A 39 0.32 11.45 -19.76
C ALA A 39 0.39 10.14 -18.98
N ASP A 40 0.88 9.10 -19.66
CA ASP A 40 1.28 7.84 -19.05
C ASP A 40 2.75 7.87 -18.64
N ARG A 41 3.23 6.74 -18.11
CA ARG A 41 4.62 6.58 -17.67
C ARG A 41 5.63 6.92 -18.78
N GLU A 42 5.35 6.50 -20.00
CA GLU A 42 6.26 6.68 -21.14
C GLU A 42 6.27 8.13 -21.61
N THR A 43 5.12 8.79 -21.58
CA THR A 43 5.02 10.23 -21.83
C THR A 43 5.80 11.03 -20.80
N LEU A 44 5.65 10.71 -19.51
CA LEU A 44 6.43 11.37 -18.47
C LEU A 44 7.94 11.16 -18.66
N LEU A 45 8.37 9.94 -19.00
CA LEU A 45 9.78 9.64 -19.26
C LEU A 45 10.32 10.51 -20.41
N ARG A 46 9.58 10.61 -21.52
CA ARG A 46 9.93 11.49 -22.65
C ARG A 46 10.00 12.96 -22.24
N ASP A 47 9.09 13.42 -21.41
CA ASP A 47 9.06 14.80 -20.93
C ASP A 47 10.26 15.12 -20.02
N LEU A 48 10.67 14.17 -19.18
CA LEU A 48 11.90 14.26 -18.40
C LEU A 48 13.13 14.36 -19.31
N ILE A 49 13.24 13.47 -20.30
CA ILE A 49 14.38 13.41 -21.26
C ILE A 49 14.47 14.67 -22.11
N SER A 50 13.33 15.19 -22.56
CA SER A 50 13.27 16.42 -23.35
C SER A 50 13.52 17.68 -22.52
N GLY A 51 13.63 17.56 -21.19
CA GLY A 51 13.92 18.67 -20.29
C GLY A 51 12.71 19.57 -20.01
N GLN A 52 11.48 19.06 -20.14
CA GLN A 52 10.27 19.80 -19.76
C GLN A 52 10.23 20.12 -18.26
N TYR A 53 10.98 19.36 -17.46
CA TYR A 53 11.24 19.61 -16.05
C TYR A 53 12.69 20.04 -15.89
N ALA A 54 12.90 21.27 -15.42
CA ALA A 54 14.22 21.86 -15.27
C ALA A 54 14.99 21.22 -14.11
N TYR A 55 14.32 20.93 -12.99
CA TYR A 55 14.92 20.25 -11.84
C TYR A 55 13.89 19.34 -11.14
N PRO A 56 13.59 18.16 -11.70
CA PRO A 56 12.72 17.19 -11.02
C PRO A 56 13.39 16.71 -9.73
N VAL A 57 12.60 16.59 -8.67
CA VAL A 57 13.04 16.19 -7.32
C VAL A 57 12.42 14.87 -6.90
N ARG A 58 11.10 14.74 -7.07
CA ARG A 58 10.33 13.55 -6.69
C ARG A 58 9.19 13.33 -7.66
N ILE A 59 8.86 12.08 -7.91
CA ILE A 59 7.74 11.70 -8.76
C ILE A 59 6.85 10.76 -7.98
N VAL A 60 5.58 11.12 -7.84
CA VAL A 60 4.56 10.26 -7.22
C VAL A 60 3.57 9.85 -8.29
N VAL A 61 3.23 8.57 -8.28
CA VAL A 61 2.15 8.00 -9.09
C VAL A 61 1.01 7.59 -8.18
N PHE A 62 -0.22 7.88 -8.59
CA PHE A 62 -1.40 7.43 -7.88
C PHE A 62 -2.51 7.05 -8.84
N ASN A 63 -3.39 6.16 -8.39
CA ASN A 63 -4.61 5.81 -9.09
C ASN A 63 -5.79 6.15 -8.19
N ALA A 64 -6.58 7.13 -8.61
CA ALA A 64 -7.67 7.67 -7.79
C ALA A 64 -8.85 6.71 -7.67
N ILE A 65 -9.08 5.85 -8.68
CA ILE A 65 -10.17 4.88 -8.68
C ILE A 65 -9.81 3.65 -7.85
N GLU A 66 -8.56 3.18 -7.96
CA GLU A 66 -8.07 2.02 -7.20
C GLU A 66 -7.60 2.38 -5.79
N GLY A 67 -7.45 3.67 -5.48
CA GLY A 67 -7.19 4.16 -4.13
C GLY A 67 -5.77 3.94 -3.63
N TRP A 68 -4.78 3.92 -4.53
CA TRP A 68 -3.37 3.76 -4.15
C TRP A 68 -2.48 4.90 -4.64
N SER A 69 -1.35 5.08 -3.96
CA SER A 69 -0.28 6.03 -4.29
C SER A 69 1.09 5.40 -3.98
N ARG A 70 2.12 5.71 -4.77
CA ARG A 70 3.49 5.22 -4.61
C ARG A 70 4.51 6.27 -5.07
N ASP A 71 5.68 6.26 -4.44
CA ASP A 71 6.86 6.97 -4.96
C ASP A 71 7.41 6.20 -6.17
N ALA A 72 7.52 6.87 -7.31
CA ALA A 72 8.03 6.31 -8.57
C ALA A 72 9.39 6.91 -8.98
N THR A 73 9.99 7.74 -8.12
CA THR A 73 11.20 8.50 -8.43
C THR A 73 12.32 7.58 -8.89
N ASP A 74 12.66 6.56 -8.10
CA ASP A 74 13.75 5.64 -8.39
C ASP A 74 13.48 4.83 -9.66
N ALA A 75 12.25 4.33 -9.82
CA ALA A 75 11.89 3.52 -10.98
C ALA A 75 11.92 4.30 -12.31
N LEU A 76 11.64 5.61 -12.26
CA LEU A 76 11.74 6.49 -13.42
C LEU A 76 13.18 6.96 -13.64
N ALA A 77 13.95 7.19 -12.58
CA ALA A 77 15.37 7.50 -12.66
C ALA A 77 16.18 6.35 -13.27
N GLU A 78 15.94 5.10 -12.83
CA GLU A 78 16.54 3.91 -13.41
C GLU A 78 16.18 3.76 -14.89
N ARG A 79 14.89 3.96 -15.23
CA ARG A 79 14.44 3.87 -16.62
C ARG A 79 15.09 4.95 -17.50
N ALA A 80 15.22 6.18 -17.00
CA ALA A 80 15.89 7.27 -17.71
C ALA A 80 17.40 7.00 -17.89
N ALA A 81 18.04 6.31 -16.93
CA ALA A 81 19.45 5.92 -17.04
C ALA A 81 19.70 4.89 -18.15
N ASP A 82 18.72 4.03 -18.44
CA ASP A 82 18.80 3.01 -19.49
C ASP A 82 18.69 3.61 -20.91
N GLU A 83 18.27 4.87 -21.03
CA GLU A 83 18.12 5.55 -22.31
C GLU A 83 19.49 5.90 -22.91
N ARG A 84 19.70 5.54 -24.18
CA ARG A 84 20.97 5.77 -24.90
C ARG A 84 21.10 7.17 -25.48
N LEU A 85 20.52 8.16 -24.81
CA LEU A 85 20.46 9.55 -25.25
C LEU A 85 21.36 10.42 -24.37
N ALA A 86 21.85 11.53 -24.92
CA ALA A 86 22.52 12.54 -24.13
C ALA A 86 21.48 13.21 -23.21
N LEU A 87 21.55 12.91 -21.91
CA LEU A 87 20.67 13.48 -20.90
C LEU A 87 21.06 14.94 -20.64
N SER A 88 20.09 15.77 -20.28
CA SER A 88 20.40 17.12 -19.81
C SER A 88 21.16 17.04 -18.47
N PRO A 89 22.01 18.03 -18.11
CA PRO A 89 22.72 18.02 -16.83
C PRO A 89 21.79 17.89 -15.62
N ALA A 90 20.59 18.48 -15.71
CA ALA A 90 19.59 18.35 -14.67
C ALA A 90 19.03 16.92 -14.55
N LEU A 91 18.78 16.27 -15.69
CA LEU A 91 18.32 14.89 -15.70
C LEU A 91 19.42 13.92 -15.25
N GLU A 92 20.68 14.17 -15.59
CA GLU A 92 21.82 13.42 -15.06
C GLU A 92 21.90 13.54 -13.54
N ALA A 93 21.76 14.75 -12.98
CA ALA A 93 21.75 14.96 -11.54
C ALA A 93 20.57 14.25 -10.87
N PHE A 94 19.38 14.29 -11.48
CA PHE A 94 18.21 13.56 -11.02
C PHE A 94 18.44 12.04 -11.01
N VAL A 95 18.96 11.48 -12.11
CA VAL A 95 19.28 10.05 -12.22
C VAL A 95 20.31 9.67 -11.17
N GLN A 96 21.39 10.44 -11.03
CA GLN A 96 22.45 10.13 -10.08
C GLN A 96 21.97 10.18 -8.61
N ALA A 97 21.02 11.06 -8.30
CA ALA A 97 20.48 11.19 -6.95
C ALA A 97 19.46 10.10 -6.59
N ASN A 98 18.71 9.58 -7.57
CA ASN A 98 17.53 8.74 -7.31
C ASN A 98 17.59 7.33 -7.91
N ALA A 99 18.42 7.08 -8.92
CA ALA A 99 18.59 5.73 -9.43
C ALA A 99 19.34 4.90 -8.39
N THR A 100 18.61 4.07 -7.64
CA THR A 100 19.21 3.12 -6.74
C THR A 100 20.08 2.15 -7.54
N ARG A 101 21.39 2.10 -7.29
CA ARG A 101 22.22 0.98 -7.74
C ARG A 101 21.76 -0.28 -7.00
N ARG A 102 20.72 -0.98 -7.47
CA ARG A 102 20.19 -2.26 -6.97
C ARG A 102 20.60 -2.58 -5.52
N LEU A 103 20.26 -1.73 -4.57
CA LEU A 103 20.20 -2.11 -3.16
C LEU A 103 18.72 -2.20 -2.84
N HIS A 104 18.21 -3.38 -3.14
CA HIS A 104 16.82 -3.76 -3.01
C HIS A 104 16.42 -3.82 -1.53
N VAL A 105 16.11 -2.66 -0.94
CA VAL A 105 15.27 -2.61 0.28
C VAL A 105 13.84 -2.42 -0.20
N GLN A 106 13.17 -3.54 -0.44
CA GLN A 106 11.72 -3.56 -0.54
C GLN A 106 11.14 -3.10 0.79
N LEU A 107 10.64 -1.87 0.84
CA LEU A 107 9.64 -1.50 1.82
C LEU A 107 8.35 -2.21 1.41
N VAL A 108 8.16 -3.42 1.90
CA VAL A 108 6.88 -4.13 1.85
C VAL A 108 5.88 -3.23 2.55
N GLY A 109 5.04 -2.57 1.75
CA GLY A 109 3.89 -1.83 2.25
C GLY A 109 3.05 -2.79 3.07
N ALA A 110 2.92 -2.52 4.36
CA ALA A 110 1.96 -3.21 5.20
C ALA A 110 0.59 -3.07 4.53
N HIS A 111 0.03 -4.20 4.09
CA HIS A 111 -1.34 -4.27 3.61
C HIS A 111 -2.26 -3.79 4.73
N HIS A 112 -2.72 -2.54 4.63
CA HIS A 112 -3.79 -2.06 5.50
C HIS A 112 -5.09 -2.70 4.99
N PRO A 113 -5.86 -3.40 5.84
CA PRO A 113 -7.13 -3.97 5.42
C PRO A 113 -8.07 -2.84 5.00
N SER A 114 -8.70 -3.04 3.85
CA SER A 114 -9.65 -2.15 3.20
C SER A 114 -10.70 -1.63 4.20
N CYS A 115 -10.87 -0.31 4.19
CA CYS A 115 -11.97 0.37 4.84
C CYS A 115 -13.28 0.02 4.12
N GLY A 116 -14.18 -0.68 4.81
CA GLY A 116 -15.61 -0.70 4.49
C GLY A 116 -16.10 -1.84 3.58
N ALA A 117 -16.14 -3.06 4.11
CA ALA A 117 -17.21 -4.00 3.79
C ALA A 117 -17.71 -4.62 5.10
N GLU A 118 -18.92 -4.26 5.52
CA GLU A 118 -19.60 -4.93 6.63
C GLU A 118 -19.70 -6.43 6.31
N GLN A 119 -18.96 -7.23 7.06
CA GLN A 119 -19.18 -8.68 7.11
C GLN A 119 -20.33 -8.94 8.09
N PRO A 120 -21.34 -9.75 7.71
CA PRO A 120 -22.39 -10.12 8.64
C PRO A 120 -21.77 -10.92 9.80
N ARG A 121 -22.10 -10.51 11.03
CA ARG A 121 -21.60 -11.15 12.26
C ARG A 121 -21.83 -12.66 12.21
N PRO A 122 -20.81 -13.50 12.47
CA PRO A 122 -21.05 -14.92 12.67
C PRO A 122 -21.85 -15.12 13.97
N ALA A 123 -22.87 -15.98 13.90
CA ALA A 123 -23.67 -16.37 15.06
C ALA A 123 -22.74 -16.90 16.17
N ALA A 124 -22.91 -16.40 17.38
CA ALA A 124 -22.17 -16.87 18.54
C ALA A 124 -22.39 -18.38 18.72
N GLN A 125 -21.35 -19.19 18.47
CA GLN A 125 -21.32 -20.55 18.99
C GLN A 125 -21.19 -20.48 20.51
N VAL A 126 -22.26 -20.87 21.19
CA VAL A 126 -22.26 -21.18 22.63
C VAL A 126 -21.36 -22.40 22.84
N PRO A 127 -20.26 -22.34 23.62
CA PRO A 127 -19.44 -23.50 23.90
C PRO A 127 -20.20 -24.46 24.81
N ALA A 128 -20.13 -25.74 24.46
CA ALA A 128 -20.74 -26.85 25.17
C ALA A 128 -20.18 -27.02 26.60
N ASP A 129 -21.11 -27.29 27.50
CA ASP A 129 -20.97 -27.65 28.91
C ASP A 129 -19.83 -28.66 29.15
N SER A 130 -18.73 -28.19 29.76
CA SER A 130 -17.64 -29.05 30.23
C SER A 130 -17.87 -29.44 31.69
N ARG A 131 -18.92 -30.23 31.96
CA ARG A 131 -19.07 -30.94 33.24
C ARG A 131 -18.08 -32.10 33.29
N GLN A 132 -16.93 -31.90 33.91
CA GLN A 132 -16.09 -33.01 34.36
C GLN A 132 -16.71 -33.63 35.63
N PRO A 133 -16.99 -34.95 35.67
CA PRO A 133 -17.37 -35.60 36.92
C PRO A 133 -16.16 -35.80 37.83
N ILE A 134 -16.29 -35.34 39.07
CA ILE A 134 -15.32 -35.45 40.16
C ILE A 134 -15.03 -36.95 40.43
N ARG A 135 -13.74 -37.35 40.35
CA ARG A 135 -13.26 -38.67 40.76
C ARG A 135 -13.47 -38.85 42.27
N ARG A 136 -14.22 -39.88 42.69
CA ARG A 136 -14.25 -40.32 44.09
C ARG A 136 -13.06 -41.23 44.38
N SER A 137 -12.25 -40.85 45.37
CA SER A 137 -11.13 -41.62 45.89
C SER A 137 -11.63 -42.80 46.73
N SER A 138 -11.13 -44.00 46.45
CA SER A 138 -11.36 -45.22 47.24
C SER A 138 -10.32 -45.30 48.36
N ALA A 139 -10.74 -45.02 49.59
CA ALA A 139 -10.11 -45.50 50.81
C ALA A 139 -11.03 -45.12 51.98
N ASP A 140 -11.85 -46.06 52.43
CA ASP A 140 -12.15 -46.25 53.85
C ASP A 140 -12.78 -47.64 53.99
N ILE A 141 -11.92 -48.57 54.37
CA ILE A 141 -12.22 -49.95 54.73
C ILE A 141 -12.47 -49.96 56.24
N LEU A 142 -13.62 -50.49 56.67
CA LEU A 142 -13.72 -51.19 57.94
C LEU A 142 -14.57 -52.46 57.74
N PRO A 143 -14.11 -53.64 58.16
CA PRO A 143 -14.81 -54.89 57.94
C PRO A 143 -15.78 -55.16 59.09
N ASP A 144 -16.94 -55.75 58.80
CA ASP A 144 -17.74 -56.43 59.83
C ASP A 144 -17.67 -57.95 59.64
N ARG A 145 -17.40 -58.63 60.75
CA ARG A 145 -17.11 -60.08 60.81
C ARG A 145 -18.41 -60.90 60.74
N PRO A 146 -18.32 -62.19 60.36
CA PRO A 146 -19.48 -63.07 60.22
C PRO A 146 -19.79 -63.92 61.47
N ALA A 147 -20.85 -64.72 61.33
CA ALA A 147 -21.33 -65.86 62.13
C ALA A 147 -22.58 -65.53 62.99
N LEU A 148 -23.62 -66.36 63.14
CA LEU A 148 -23.81 -67.83 63.11
C LEU A 148 -25.27 -68.12 62.67
N SER A 149 -25.53 -69.05 61.74
CA SER A 149 -26.06 -70.42 61.97
C SER A 149 -27.14 -70.59 63.05
N SER A 150 -28.39 -70.87 62.64
CA SER A 150 -29.02 -72.21 62.64
C SER A 150 -30.51 -72.10 62.29
#